data_AF-A0A8I0LE33-F1
#
_entry.id   AF-A0A8I0LE33-F1
#
_cell.length_a   1.000
_cell.length_b   1.000
_cell.length_c   1.000
_cell.angle_alpha   90.00
_cell.angle_beta   90.00
_cell.angle_gamma   90.00
#
_symmetry.space_group_name_H-M   'P 1'
#
loop_
_entity.id
_entity.type
_entity.pdbx_description
1 polymer ?
#
loop_
_entity_poly.entity_id
_entity_poly.type
_entity_poly.pdbx_seq_one_letter_code
_entity_poly.pdbx_strand_id
1 'polypeptide(L)'
;DNSIKIAYDRLKDLDSAIIVTADHETGGLKYKDGETKDDIKNSLYTTKTHTGTNVKYFIFVKGLSADELKAIIPEKIDNTD
;
A
#
# COMPACT_ATOMS: atom_id res chain seq x y z
N ASP A 1 6.92 1.63 -8.42
CA ASP A 1 7.82 1.65 -7.24
C ASP A 1 8.88 2.75 -7.35
N ASN A 2 9.56 2.94 -8.49
CA ASN A 2 10.62 3.95 -8.62
C ASN A 2 10.16 5.40 -8.36
N SER A 3 8.93 5.76 -8.77
CA SER A 3 8.34 7.08 -8.45
C SER A 3 8.14 7.28 -6.94
N ILE A 4 7.68 6.24 -6.24
CA ILE A 4 7.54 6.25 -4.77
C ILE A 4 8.90 6.43 -4.12
N LYS A 5 9.93 5.73 -4.60
CA LYS A 5 11.30 5.89 -4.10
C LYS A 5 11.80 7.33 -4.27
N ILE A 6 11.63 7.91 -5.45
CA ILE A 6 12.05 9.29 -5.72
C ILE A 6 11.27 10.29 -4.84
N ALA A 7 9.97 10.09 -4.66
CA ALA A 7 9.15 10.92 -3.77
C ALA A 7 9.62 10.79 -2.32
N TYR A 8 9.80 9.57 -1.83
CA TYR A 8 10.31 9.29 -0.49
C TYR A 8 11.68 9.94 -0.25
N ASP A 9 12.64 9.74 -1.16
CA ASP A 9 13.98 10.31 -1.00
C ASP A 9 13.99 11.84 -0.97
N ARG A 10 13.03 12.50 -1.62
CA ARG A 10 12.88 13.96 -1.59
C ARG A 10 12.13 14.48 -0.37
N LEU A 11 11.19 13.71 0.16
CA LEU A 11 10.22 14.18 1.15
C LEU A 11 10.49 13.70 2.58
N LYS A 12 11.21 12.57 2.75
CA LYS A 12 11.39 11.91 4.07
C LYS A 12 12.01 12.78 5.17
N ASP A 13 12.71 13.85 4.80
CA ASP A 13 13.36 14.77 5.75
C ASP A 13 12.61 16.10 5.90
N LEU A 14 11.53 16.29 5.14
CA LEU A 14 10.62 17.43 5.24
C LEU A 14 9.41 17.07 6.10
N ASP A 15 8.71 18.10 6.60
CA ASP A 15 7.42 17.93 7.26
C ASP A 15 6.38 17.45 6.23
N SER A 16 6.26 16.13 6.13
CA SER A 16 5.48 15.48 5.09
C SER A 16 4.93 14.13 5.55
N ALA A 17 3.79 13.79 4.96
CA ALA A 17 3.22 12.46 5.00
C ALA A 17 3.19 11.90 3.57
N ILE A 18 3.53 10.62 3.43
CA ILE A 18 3.50 9.89 2.17
C ILE A 18 2.55 8.73 2.36
N ILE A 19 1.48 8.70 1.54
CA ILE A 19 0.49 7.64 1.52
C ILE A 19 0.54 6.97 0.16
N VAL A 20 0.63 5.64 0.15
CA VAL A 20 0.61 4.82 -1.06
C VAL A 20 -0.51 3.80 -0.90
N THR A 21 -1.49 3.86 -1.81
CA THR A 21 -2.59 2.91 -1.87
C THR A 21 -2.99 2.69 -3.34
N ALA A 22 -3.97 1.83 -3.56
CA ALA A 22 -4.67 1.69 -4.82
C ALA A 22 -6.13 2.14 -4.67
N ASP A 23 -6.79 2.43 -5.78
CA ASP A 23 -8.22 2.72 -5.82
C ASP A 23 -9.06 1.44 -5.72
N HIS A 24 -8.60 0.33 -6.31
CA HIS A 24 -9.25 -0.97 -6.20
C HIS A 24 -8.29 -2.14 -6.51
N GLU A 25 -8.71 -3.36 -6.17
CA GLU A 25 -8.04 -4.60 -6.60
C GLU A 25 -8.47 -4.97 -8.03
N THR A 26 -7.60 -5.65 -8.78
CA THR A 26 -7.95 -6.20 -10.10
C THR A 26 -7.43 -7.61 -10.27
N GLY A 27 -8.33 -8.48 -10.74
CA GLY A 27 -7.99 -9.83 -11.18
C GLY A 27 -8.06 -10.89 -10.08
N GLY A 28 -8.50 -10.54 -8.87
CA GLY A 28 -8.68 -11.50 -7.78
C GLY A 28 -7.36 -12.13 -7.35
N LEU A 29 -6.29 -11.34 -7.34
CA LEU A 29 -4.96 -11.76 -6.94
C LEU A 29 -4.99 -12.19 -5.48
N LYS A 30 -4.63 -13.45 -5.23
CA LYS A 30 -4.51 -13.98 -3.88
C LYS A 30 -3.09 -13.76 -3.38
N TYR A 31 -2.93 -12.73 -2.57
CA TYR A 31 -1.67 -12.51 -1.86
C TYR A 31 -1.44 -13.59 -0.80
N LYS A 32 -0.24 -14.16 -0.79
CA LYS A 32 0.36 -14.78 0.39
C LYS A 32 1.15 -13.71 1.15
N ASP A 33 1.17 -13.79 2.47
CA ASP A 33 1.94 -12.85 3.29
C ASP A 33 3.43 -12.98 2.96
N GLY A 34 4.04 -11.86 2.54
CA GLY A 34 5.47 -11.79 2.22
C GLY A 34 5.86 -12.08 0.76
N GLU A 35 4.91 -12.09 -0.18
CA GLU A 35 5.24 -12.26 -1.62
C GLU A 35 6.18 -11.17 -2.15
N THR A 36 7.14 -11.61 -2.96
CA THR A 36 8.03 -10.74 -3.73
C THR A 36 7.42 -10.41 -5.09
N LYS A 37 8.01 -9.44 -5.80
CA LYS A 37 7.62 -9.11 -7.18
C LYS A 37 7.64 -10.33 -8.11
N ASP A 38 8.61 -11.22 -7.92
CA ASP A 38 8.81 -12.38 -8.80
C ASP A 38 7.81 -13.51 -8.48
N ASP A 39 7.21 -13.49 -7.28
CA ASP A 39 6.15 -14.40 -6.89
C ASP A 39 4.82 -14.05 -7.57
N ILE A 40 4.61 -12.77 -7.90
CA ILE A 40 3.38 -12.30 -8.54
C ILE A 40 3.44 -12.57 -10.06
N LYS A 41 2.74 -13.63 -10.49
CA LYS A 41 2.66 -14.06 -11.89
C LYS A 41 1.25 -13.98 -12.44
N ASN A 42 1.13 -13.84 -13.77
CA ASN A 42 -0.17 -13.79 -14.46
C ASN A 42 -1.10 -14.97 -14.14
N SER A 43 -0.55 -16.14 -13.79
CA SER A 43 -1.31 -17.32 -13.40
C SER A 43 -2.01 -17.21 -12.04
N LEU A 44 -1.66 -16.22 -11.21
CA LEU A 44 -2.28 -15.99 -9.90
C LEU A 44 -3.57 -15.16 -9.98
N TYR A 45 -3.82 -14.53 -11.13
CA TYR A 45 -5.05 -13.79 -11.37
C TYR A 45 -6.14 -14.74 -11.84
N THR A 46 -7.30 -14.63 -11.21
CA THR A 46 -8.49 -15.45 -11.51
C THR A 46 -9.47 -14.74 -12.44
N THR A 47 -9.40 -13.41 -12.53
CA THR A 47 -10.26 -12.59 -13.42
C THR A 47 -9.44 -11.49 -14.11
N LYS A 48 -10.10 -10.68 -14.96
CA LYS A 48 -9.53 -9.48 -15.60
C LYS A 48 -10.23 -8.19 -15.18
N THR A 49 -11.15 -8.27 -14.23
CA THR A 49 -12.02 -7.16 -13.83
C THR A 49 -11.65 -6.68 -12.44
N HIS A 50 -12.12 -5.48 -12.08
CA HIS A 50 -12.00 -5.00 -10.70
C HIS A 50 -12.73 -5.96 -9.76
N THR A 51 -12.25 -6.05 -8.53
CA THR A 51 -12.94 -6.79 -7.48
C THR A 51 -13.18 -5.89 -6.25
N GLY A 52 -14.05 -6.35 -5.35
CA GLY A 52 -14.31 -5.66 -4.08
C GLY A 52 -13.33 -6.06 -2.96
N THR A 53 -12.22 -6.72 -3.28
CA THR A 53 -11.21 -7.08 -2.27
C THR A 53 -10.46 -5.83 -1.81
N ASN A 54 -10.25 -5.70 -0.49
CA ASN A 54 -9.48 -4.60 0.08
C ASN A 54 -8.07 -4.57 -0.50
N VAL A 55 -7.57 -3.36 -0.75
CA VAL A 55 -6.17 -3.12 -1.13
C VAL A 55 -5.34 -2.74 0.08
N LYS A 56 -4.03 -2.92 -0.01
CA LYS A 56 -3.10 -2.48 1.02
C LYS A 56 -2.85 -0.98 0.87
N TYR A 57 -2.69 -0.30 1.98
CA TYR A 57 -2.17 1.06 2.04
C TYR A 57 -0.89 1.07 2.89
N PHE A 58 -0.02 2.05 2.61
CA PHE A 58 1.23 2.27 3.32
C PHE A 58 1.34 3.74 3.65
N ILE A 59 1.68 4.05 4.91
CA ILE A 59 1.79 5.41 5.41
C ILE A 59 3.18 5.60 6.00
N PHE A 60 3.81 6.70 5.62
CA PHE A 60 4.99 7.24 6.27
C PHE A 60 4.68 8.67 6.70
N VAL A 61 5.00 9.01 7.95
CA VAL A 61 4.89 10.39 8.46
C VAL A 61 6.22 10.74 9.12
N LYS A 62 6.82 11.85 8.72
CA LYS A 62 8.06 12.32 9.34
C LYS A 62 7.83 12.59 10.83
N GLY A 63 8.64 11.97 11.67
CA GLY A 63 8.63 12.19 13.12
C GLY A 63 7.77 11.20 13.91
N LEU A 64 7.04 10.30 13.24
CA LEU A 64 6.33 9.20 13.89
C LEU A 64 7.01 7.87 13.59
N SER A 65 7.15 7.04 14.62
CA SER A 65 7.52 5.64 14.47
C SER A 65 6.36 4.81 13.90
N ALA A 66 6.67 3.60 13.43
CA ALA A 66 5.65 2.68 12.93
C ALA A 66 4.62 2.28 14.01
N ASP A 67 5.04 2.18 15.28
CA ASP A 67 4.14 1.80 16.37
C ASP A 67 3.25 2.97 16.80
N GLU A 68 3.76 4.20 16.78
CA GLU A 68 2.94 5.41 16.97
C GLU A 68 1.89 5.56 15.86
N LEU A 69 2.28 5.31 14.60
CA LEU A 69 1.32 5.32 13.48
C LEU A 69 0.22 4.27 13.64
N LYS A 70 0.56 3.05 14.05
CA LYS A 70 -0.44 1.98 14.30
C LYS A 70 -1.39 2.30 15.45
N ALA A 71 -0.95 3.10 16.43
CA ALA A 71 -1.80 3.53 17.53
C ALA A 71 -2.85 4.58 17.10
N ILE A 72 -2.60 5.30 16.00
CA ILE A 72 -3.44 6.40 15.52
C ILE A 72 -4.29 5.96 14.32
N ILE A 73 -3.71 5.22 13.38
CA ILE A 73 -4.36 4.77 12.17
C ILE A 73 -4.79 3.30 12.36
N PRO A 74 -6.09 2.99 12.28
CA PRO A 74 -6.57 1.62 12.41
C PRO A 74 -6.05 0.76 11.26
N GLU A 75 -5.96 -0.56 11.45
CA GLU A 75 -5.50 -1.52 10.44
C GLU A 75 -6.38 -1.56 9.18
N LYS A 76 -7.64 -1.13 9.31
CA LYS A 76 -8.60 -1.05 8.22
C LYS A 76 -9.27 0.32 8.23
N ILE A 77 -9.22 0.97 7.08
CA ILE A 77 -9.85 2.27 6.80
C ILE A 77 -10.73 2.15 5.56
N ASP A 78 -11.74 3.01 5.47
CA ASP A 78 -12.42 3.32 4.22
C ASP A 78 -11.57 4.27 3.37
N ASN A 79 -11.75 4.26 2.05
CA ASN A 79 -11.06 5.20 1.17
C ASN A 79 -11.44 6.66 1.44
N THR A 80 -12.55 6.93 2.15
CA THR A 80 -12.98 8.28 2.53
C THR A 80 -12.59 8.71 3.94
N ASP A 81 -11.96 7.83 4.73
CA ASP A 81 -11.41 8.20 6.07
C ASP A 81 -10.19 9.12 5.94
#